data_AF-A0A396KFS1-F1
#
_entry.id   AF-A0A396KFS1-F1
#
_cell.length_a   1.000
_cell.length_b   1.000
_cell.length_c   1.000
_cell.angle_alpha   90.00
_cell.angle_beta   90.00
_cell.angle_gamma   90.00
#
_symmetry.space_group_name_H-M   'P 1'
#
loop_
_entity.id
_entity.type
_entity.pdbx_description
1 polymer ?
#
loop_
_entity_poly.entity_id
_entity_poly.type
_entity_poly.pdbx_seq_one_letter_code
_entity_poly.pdbx_strand_id
1 'polypeptide(L)'
;MNMKKIKEKKGFTLAELLVVVAIVGILVAISIPVFTAQRMKAVIATNKANIRAAKAAATAEFYSNSDLLDVHNGNTLTTAAYFIYDVKEGKLSDVIKVKDKNYNGAQYNGKSCNTLGKELSNKAINGEVLDQIIVFIGNAENENDKYHNNPSAIQTAPYYTDDNEIGYKGGNDNPFGPDQGSSTAG
;
A
#
# COMPACT_ATOMS: atom_id res chain seq x y z
N MET A 1 -7.39 76.33 -24.77
CA MET A 1 -7.86 75.57 -23.60
C MET A 1 -7.65 74.10 -23.87
N ASN A 2 -6.77 73.43 -23.11
CA ASN A 2 -6.84 71.99 -22.85
C ASN A 2 -5.86 71.63 -21.73
N MET A 3 -6.39 71.60 -20.51
CA MET A 3 -5.66 71.21 -19.30
C MET A 3 -5.74 69.69 -19.17
N LYS A 4 -4.69 68.98 -19.58
CA LYS A 4 -4.58 67.52 -19.36
C LYS A 4 -4.44 67.27 -17.87
N LYS A 5 -5.52 66.83 -17.21
CA LYS A 5 -5.49 66.33 -15.84
C LYS A 5 -4.52 65.13 -15.78
N ILE A 6 -3.39 65.29 -15.11
CA ILE A 6 -2.52 64.17 -14.74
C ILE A 6 -3.31 63.34 -13.72
N LYS A 7 -3.75 62.14 -14.12
CA LYS A 7 -4.34 61.18 -13.17
C LYS A 7 -3.23 60.71 -12.24
N GLU A 8 -3.32 61.05 -10.96
CA GLU A 8 -2.43 60.49 -9.94
C GLU A 8 -2.58 58.96 -9.93
N LYS A 9 -1.49 58.26 -10.23
CA LYS A 9 -1.44 56.81 -10.06
C LYS A 9 -1.32 56.53 -8.57
N LYS A 10 -2.42 56.16 -7.92
CA LYS A 10 -2.39 55.60 -6.56
C LYS A 10 -1.58 54.30 -6.60
N GLY A 11 -0.36 54.34 -6.08
CA GLY A 11 0.47 53.16 -5.87
C GLY A 11 0.00 52.37 -4.65
N PHE A 12 0.33 51.09 -4.61
CA PHE A 12 0.08 50.22 -3.46
C PHE A 12 0.96 50.64 -2.28
N THR A 13 0.39 50.74 -1.09
CA THR A 13 1.14 51.11 0.12
C THR A 13 1.79 49.88 0.76
N LEU A 14 2.93 50.09 1.44
CA LEU A 14 3.59 49.01 2.19
C LEU A 14 2.70 48.47 3.33
N ALA A 15 1.89 49.33 3.94
CA ALA A 15 0.95 48.96 5.00
C ALA A 15 -0.16 48.03 4.47
N GLU A 16 -0.70 48.31 3.28
CA GLU A 16 -1.68 47.43 2.62
C GLU A 16 -1.07 46.06 2.33
N LEU A 17 0.19 45.99 1.89
CA LEU A 17 0.87 44.71 1.67
C LEU A 17 1.05 43.93 2.98
N LEU A 18 1.45 44.62 4.04
CA LEU A 18 1.78 44.00 5.32
C LEU A 18 0.56 43.32 5.95
N VAL A 19 -0.60 43.99 5.93
CA VAL A 19 -1.85 43.40 6.44
C VAL A 19 -2.25 42.17 5.63
N VAL A 20 -2.09 42.19 4.31
CA VAL A 20 -2.41 41.04 3.45
C VAL A 20 -1.53 39.84 3.78
N VAL A 21 -0.21 40.03 3.91
CA VAL A 21 0.72 38.94 4.25
C VAL A 21 0.43 38.40 5.65
N ALA A 22 0.05 39.27 6.61
CA ALA A 22 -0.33 38.84 7.95
C ALA A 22 -1.58 37.93 7.93
N ILE A 23 -2.62 38.30 7.18
CA ILE A 23 -3.84 37.49 7.03
C ILE A 23 -3.52 36.15 6.35
N VAL A 24 -2.76 36.17 5.25
CA VAL A 24 -2.35 34.94 4.54
C VAL A 24 -1.53 34.03 5.46
N GLY A 25 -0.65 34.59 6.29
CA GLY A 25 0.14 33.83 7.27
C GLY A 25 -0.73 33.05 8.26
N ILE A 26 -1.79 33.68 8.80
CA ILE A 26 -2.74 33.02 9.71
C ILE A 26 -3.48 31.88 8.99
N LEU A 27 -3.94 32.12 7.75
CA LEU A 27 -4.64 31.10 6.95
C LEU A 27 -3.75 29.90 6.66
N VAL A 28 -2.49 30.14 6.28
CA VAL A 28 -1.51 29.09 5.99
C VAL A 28 -1.18 28.26 7.23
N ALA A 29 -1.03 28.90 8.40
CA ALA A 29 -0.73 28.21 9.65
C ALA A 29 -1.77 27.15 10.03
N ILE A 30 -3.07 27.43 9.79
CA ILE A 30 -4.16 26.46 10.02
C ILE A 30 -4.27 25.46 8.86
N SER A 31 -4.07 25.92 7.62
CA SER A 31 -4.31 25.11 6.43
C SER A 31 -3.31 23.97 6.25
N ILE A 32 -2.01 24.17 6.56
CA ILE A 32 -0.98 23.15 6.40
C ILE A 32 -1.26 21.85 7.18
N PRO A 33 -1.52 21.87 8.50
CA PRO A 33 -1.77 20.64 9.25
C PRO A 33 -3.06 19.94 8.80
N VAL A 34 -4.12 20.71 8.51
CA VAL A 34 -5.40 20.16 8.01
C VAL A 34 -5.21 19.49 6.65
N PHE A 35 -4.56 20.18 5.71
CA PHE A 35 -4.28 19.65 4.38
C PHE A 35 -3.41 18.39 4.44
N THR A 36 -2.38 18.39 5.28
CA THR A 36 -1.48 17.23 5.47
C THR A 36 -2.25 16.02 5.99
N ALA A 37 -3.12 16.20 6.99
CA ALA A 37 -3.94 15.13 7.52
C ALA A 37 -4.95 14.58 6.49
N GLN A 38 -5.59 15.46 5.71
CA GLN A 38 -6.52 15.05 4.65
C GLN A 38 -5.80 14.31 3.52
N ARG A 39 -4.62 14.78 3.12
CA ARG A 39 -3.77 14.10 2.14
C ARG A 39 -3.43 12.68 2.62
N MET A 40 -3.01 12.52 3.87
CA MET A 40 -2.70 11.18 4.42
C MET A 40 -3.92 10.25 4.36
N LYS A 41 -5.10 10.73 4.75
CA LYS A 41 -6.34 9.95 4.66
C LYS A 41 -6.66 9.52 3.22
N ALA A 42 -6.47 10.43 2.25
CA ALA A 42 -6.68 10.13 0.84
C ALA A 42 -5.70 9.06 0.31
N VAL A 43 -4.42 9.12 0.72
CA VAL A 43 -3.42 8.11 0.40
C VAL A 43 -3.83 6.74 0.95
N ILE A 44 -4.20 6.67 2.23
CA ILE A 44 -4.64 5.41 2.86
C ILE A 44 -5.87 4.84 2.14
N ALA A 45 -6.86 5.67 1.85
CA ALA A 45 -8.06 5.25 1.12
C ALA A 45 -7.74 4.69 -0.27
N THR A 46 -6.81 5.35 -0.98
CA THR A 46 -6.32 4.93 -2.30
C THR A 46 -5.62 3.57 -2.23
N ASN A 47 -4.65 3.43 -1.31
CA ASN A 47 -3.93 2.18 -1.12
C ASN A 47 -4.86 1.04 -0.70
N LYS A 48 -5.84 1.29 0.18
CA LYS A 48 -6.86 0.29 0.56
C LYS A 48 -7.72 -0.14 -0.64
N ALA A 49 -8.09 0.78 -1.53
CA ALA A 49 -8.82 0.45 -2.75
C ALA A 49 -7.97 -0.43 -3.68
N ASN A 50 -6.70 -0.09 -3.87
CA ASN A 50 -5.76 -0.86 -4.68
C ASN A 50 -5.51 -2.26 -4.09
N ILE A 51 -5.41 -2.37 -2.76
CA ILE A 51 -5.30 -3.66 -2.06
C ILE A 51 -6.52 -4.54 -2.33
N ARG A 52 -7.74 -3.99 -2.31
CA ARG A 52 -8.95 -4.76 -2.61
C ARG A 52 -8.95 -5.27 -4.06
N ALA A 53 -8.55 -4.42 -5.02
CA ALA A 53 -8.43 -4.82 -6.41
C ALA A 53 -7.37 -5.92 -6.60
N ALA A 54 -6.20 -5.77 -5.97
CA ALA A 54 -5.12 -6.75 -5.99
C ALA A 54 -5.57 -8.09 -5.41
N LYS A 55 -6.25 -8.09 -4.25
CA LYS A 55 -6.80 -9.32 -3.64
C LYS A 55 -7.76 -10.02 -4.59
N ALA A 56 -8.69 -9.29 -5.20
CA ALA A 56 -9.66 -9.86 -6.13
C ALA A 56 -8.97 -10.51 -7.34
N ALA A 57 -8.01 -9.80 -7.95
CA ALA A 57 -7.25 -10.31 -9.09
C ALA A 57 -6.41 -11.55 -8.73
N ALA A 58 -5.69 -11.50 -7.60
CA ALA A 58 -4.90 -12.64 -7.10
C ALA A 58 -5.76 -13.86 -6.79
N THR A 59 -6.93 -13.65 -6.18
CA THR A 59 -7.87 -14.73 -5.84
C THR A 59 -8.43 -15.37 -7.11
N ALA A 60 -8.82 -14.55 -8.09
CA ALA A 60 -9.33 -15.04 -9.36
C ALA A 60 -8.28 -15.87 -10.11
N GLU A 61 -7.03 -15.39 -10.18
CA GLU A 61 -5.93 -16.12 -10.80
C GLU A 61 -5.62 -17.42 -10.05
N PHE A 62 -5.57 -17.37 -8.72
CA PHE A 62 -5.31 -18.56 -7.90
C PHE A 62 -6.30 -19.68 -8.14
N TYR A 63 -7.60 -19.39 -8.22
CA TYR A 63 -8.62 -20.40 -8.48
C TYR A 63 -8.76 -20.80 -9.95
N SER A 64 -8.31 -19.96 -10.89
CA SER A 64 -8.38 -20.26 -12.32
C SER A 64 -7.19 -21.07 -12.82
N ASN A 65 -6.07 -21.05 -12.09
CA ASN A 65 -4.81 -21.65 -12.50
C ASN A 65 -4.56 -22.95 -11.72
N SER A 66 -4.82 -24.09 -12.38
CA SER A 66 -4.63 -25.42 -11.79
C SER A 66 -3.21 -25.66 -11.29
N ASP A 67 -2.20 -25.04 -11.90
CA ASP A 67 -0.80 -25.21 -11.49
C ASP A 67 -0.46 -24.52 -10.16
N LEU A 68 -1.36 -23.67 -9.65
CA LEU A 68 -1.28 -23.03 -8.33
C LEU A 68 -2.06 -23.83 -7.28
N LEU A 69 -2.95 -24.73 -7.72
CA LEU A 69 -3.78 -25.61 -6.91
C LEU A 69 -3.19 -27.02 -6.77
N ASP A 70 -2.07 -27.31 -7.43
CA ASP A 70 -1.65 -28.67 -7.66
C ASP A 70 -1.06 -29.36 -6.41
N VAL A 71 -1.70 -30.46 -6.05
CA VAL A 71 -1.35 -31.41 -5.00
C VAL A 71 -0.77 -32.65 -5.69
N HIS A 72 0.48 -32.98 -5.35
CA HIS A 72 1.18 -34.22 -5.68
C HIS A 72 1.11 -34.69 -7.14
N ASN A 73 2.15 -34.34 -7.90
CA ASN A 73 2.69 -35.26 -8.89
C ASN A 73 4.23 -35.36 -8.75
N GLY A 74 4.64 -35.94 -7.62
CA GLY A 74 5.94 -36.59 -7.44
C GLY A 74 7.21 -35.75 -7.59
N ASN A 75 7.35 -34.61 -6.87
CA ASN A 75 8.60 -34.16 -6.18
C ASN A 75 8.70 -32.64 -5.86
N THR A 76 7.67 -31.81 -6.05
CA THR A 76 7.72 -30.40 -5.57
C THR A 76 6.33 -29.94 -5.14
N LEU A 77 6.20 -29.52 -3.88
CA LEU A 77 4.94 -29.00 -3.35
C LEU A 77 4.91 -27.48 -3.57
N THR A 78 3.97 -26.98 -4.37
CA THR A 78 3.65 -25.54 -4.36
C THR A 78 2.86 -25.27 -3.08
N THR A 79 3.52 -24.67 -2.09
CA THR A 79 2.96 -24.48 -0.76
C THR A 79 2.27 -23.12 -0.59
N ALA A 80 2.55 -22.17 -1.47
CA ALA A 80 1.94 -20.85 -1.51
C ALA A 80 2.29 -20.13 -2.83
N ALA A 81 1.71 -18.95 -3.06
CA ALA A 81 2.11 -18.06 -4.13
C ALA A 81 2.08 -16.58 -3.71
N TYR A 82 2.99 -15.79 -4.28
CA TYR A 82 2.95 -14.33 -4.25
C TYR A 82 2.47 -13.79 -5.59
N PHE A 83 1.53 -12.86 -5.57
CA PHE A 83 0.97 -12.21 -6.73
C PHE A 83 1.40 -10.75 -6.71
N ILE A 84 2.03 -10.30 -7.79
CA ILE A 84 2.48 -8.93 -7.96
C ILE A 84 1.41 -8.19 -8.74
N TYR A 85 0.77 -7.20 -8.12
CA TYR A 85 -0.25 -6.39 -8.75
C TYR A 85 0.32 -5.02 -9.12
N ASP A 86 0.25 -4.67 -10.40
CA ASP A 86 0.61 -3.33 -10.89
C ASP A 86 -0.61 -2.41 -10.75
N VAL A 87 -0.46 -1.36 -9.95
CA VAL A 87 -1.55 -0.43 -9.65
C VAL A 87 -1.87 0.49 -10.84
N LYS A 88 -0.86 0.81 -11.67
CA LYS A 88 -1.03 1.70 -12.83
C LYS A 88 -1.75 0.98 -13.95
N GLU A 89 -1.36 -0.28 -14.21
CA GLU A 89 -1.97 -1.09 -15.25
C GLU A 89 -3.27 -1.77 -14.78
N GLY A 90 -3.50 -1.87 -13.47
CA GLY A 90 -4.73 -2.42 -12.90
C GLY A 90 -4.85 -3.93 -13.07
N LYS A 91 -3.73 -4.65 -13.11
CA LYS A 91 -3.69 -6.10 -13.34
C LYS A 91 -2.51 -6.76 -12.61
N LEU A 92 -2.52 -8.09 -12.59
CA LEU A 92 -1.37 -8.86 -12.13
C LEU A 92 -0.21 -8.73 -13.14
N SER A 93 0.96 -8.37 -12.64
CA SER A 93 2.21 -8.31 -13.39
C SER A 93 2.95 -9.64 -13.35
N ASP A 94 2.86 -10.39 -12.25
CA ASP A 94 3.59 -11.65 -12.08
C ASP A 94 2.98 -12.53 -10.98
N VAL A 95 3.26 -13.83 -11.03
CA VAL A 95 2.88 -14.84 -10.03
C VAL A 95 4.10 -15.70 -9.66
N ILE A 96 4.57 -15.55 -8.43
CA ILE A 96 5.75 -16.24 -7.91
C ILE A 96 5.30 -17.41 -7.04
N LYS A 97 5.51 -18.63 -7.55
CA LYS A 97 5.21 -19.88 -6.83
C LYS A 97 6.24 -20.10 -5.71
N VAL A 98 5.75 -20.41 -4.51
CA VAL A 98 6.59 -20.86 -3.39
C VAL A 98 6.68 -22.37 -3.44
N LYS A 99 7.90 -22.88 -3.62
CA LYS A 99 8.20 -24.31 -3.66
C LYS A 99 8.79 -24.75 -2.32
N ASP A 100 8.35 -25.90 -1.82
CA ASP A 100 8.93 -26.59 -0.65
C ASP A 100 9.10 -25.67 0.58
N LYS A 101 8.15 -24.76 0.81
CA LYS A 101 8.17 -23.76 1.90
C LYS A 101 9.38 -22.80 1.87
N ASN A 102 10.10 -22.70 0.75
CA ASN A 102 11.20 -21.76 0.60
C ASN A 102 10.70 -20.34 0.27
N TYR A 103 10.06 -19.70 1.26
CA TYR A 103 9.53 -18.34 1.15
C TYR A 103 10.62 -17.29 0.78
N ASN A 104 11.86 -17.53 1.19
CA ASN A 104 13.00 -16.65 0.86
C ASN A 104 13.49 -16.84 -0.59
N GLY A 105 13.22 -18.00 -1.19
CA GLY A 105 13.52 -18.30 -2.59
C GLY A 105 12.51 -17.70 -3.57
N ALA A 106 11.34 -17.27 -3.09
CA ALA A 106 10.37 -16.52 -3.89
C ALA A 106 10.89 -15.10 -4.13
N GLN A 107 11.44 -14.85 -5.31
CA GLN A 107 12.03 -13.58 -5.69
C GLN A 107 11.32 -12.96 -6.88
N TYR A 108 11.24 -11.64 -6.85
CA TYR A 108 10.80 -10.80 -7.96
C TYR A 108 11.85 -9.72 -8.18
N ASN A 109 12.33 -9.56 -9.41
CA ASN A 109 13.37 -8.59 -9.79
C ASN A 109 14.62 -8.62 -8.87
N GLY A 110 15.08 -9.81 -8.49
CA GLY A 110 16.27 -10.02 -7.66
C GLY A 110 16.10 -9.69 -6.17
N LYS A 111 14.86 -9.43 -5.71
CA LYS A 111 14.54 -9.25 -4.29
C LYS A 111 13.58 -10.32 -3.83
N SER A 112 13.72 -10.80 -2.59
CA SER A 112 12.70 -11.67 -1.99
C SER A 112 11.36 -10.93 -1.89
N CYS A 113 10.24 -11.65 -2.07
CA CYS A 113 8.91 -11.07 -1.92
C CYS A 113 8.70 -10.49 -0.50
N ASN A 114 9.38 -11.03 0.51
CA ASN A 114 9.41 -10.47 1.87
C ASN A 114 10.12 -9.11 1.90
N THR A 115 11.32 -9.00 1.32
CA THR A 115 12.04 -7.71 1.21
C THR A 115 11.19 -6.66 0.48
N LEU A 116 10.58 -7.05 -0.63
CA LEU A 116 9.73 -6.16 -1.42
C LEU A 116 8.48 -5.73 -0.63
N GLY A 117 7.84 -6.66 0.09
CA GLY A 117 6.72 -6.36 0.97
C GLY A 117 7.09 -5.34 2.05
N LYS A 118 8.28 -5.46 2.66
CA LYS A 118 8.78 -4.48 3.64
C LYS A 118 9.00 -3.09 3.01
N GLU A 119 9.58 -3.05 1.81
CA GLU A 119 9.78 -1.78 1.07
C GLU A 119 8.45 -1.08 0.77
N LEU A 120 7.44 -1.82 0.30
CA LEU A 120 6.12 -1.28 0.03
C LEU A 120 5.41 -0.81 1.32
N SER A 121 5.54 -1.57 2.40
CA SER A 121 5.00 -1.16 3.70
C SER A 121 5.67 0.11 4.23
N ASN A 122 6.99 0.25 4.08
CA ASN A 122 7.69 1.47 4.47
C ASN A 122 7.26 2.69 3.63
N LYS A 123 7.07 2.54 2.32
CA LYS A 123 6.51 3.60 1.48
C LYS A 123 5.12 4.03 1.95
N ALA A 124 4.28 3.06 2.29
CA ALA A 124 2.95 3.35 2.82
C ALA A 124 3.02 4.07 4.18
N ILE A 125 3.97 3.72 5.07
CA ILE A 125 4.21 4.39 6.36
C ILE A 125 4.59 5.85 6.14
N ASN A 126 5.36 6.13 5.08
CA ASN A 126 5.75 7.49 4.69
C ASN A 126 4.62 8.28 4.00
N GLY A 127 3.41 7.72 3.88
CA GLY A 127 2.28 8.38 3.25
C GLY A 127 2.41 8.49 1.74
N GLU A 128 3.04 7.50 1.09
CA GLU A 128 3.12 7.40 -0.36
C GLU A 128 1.97 6.54 -0.92
N VAL A 129 1.48 6.94 -2.09
CA VAL A 129 0.58 6.08 -2.89
C VAL A 129 1.44 5.01 -3.55
N LEU A 130 1.01 3.76 -3.46
CA LEU A 130 1.79 2.64 -3.93
C LEU A 130 1.52 2.38 -5.41
N ASP A 131 2.61 2.14 -6.15
CA ASP A 131 2.56 1.71 -7.55
C ASP A 131 2.36 0.19 -7.68
N GLN A 132 2.58 -0.57 -6.60
CA GLN A 132 2.52 -2.02 -6.60
C GLN A 132 1.97 -2.53 -5.27
N ILE A 133 1.21 -3.62 -5.33
CA ILE A 133 0.74 -4.38 -4.16
C ILE A 133 1.17 -5.83 -4.32
N ILE A 134 1.63 -6.46 -3.23
CA ILE A 134 1.88 -7.90 -3.22
C ILE A 134 0.76 -8.57 -2.45
N VAL A 135 0.17 -9.61 -3.04
CA VAL A 135 -0.76 -10.51 -2.37
C VAL A 135 -0.08 -11.85 -2.14
N PHE A 136 -0.20 -12.38 -0.94
CA PHE A 136 0.24 -13.73 -0.60
C PHE A 136 -0.98 -14.61 -0.38
N ILE A 137 -0.98 -15.80 -0.99
CA ILE A 137 -2.01 -16.82 -0.79
C ILE A 137 -1.30 -18.13 -0.44
N GLY A 138 -1.55 -18.64 0.77
CA GLY A 138 -1.03 -19.92 1.24
C GLY A 138 -1.87 -21.11 0.74
N ASN A 139 -1.25 -22.28 0.59
CA ASN A 139 -1.92 -23.52 0.24
C ASN A 139 -2.38 -24.28 1.51
N ALA A 140 -3.62 -24.77 1.50
CA ALA A 140 -4.37 -25.38 2.58
C ALA A 140 -3.80 -26.68 3.17
N GLU A 141 -3.11 -27.48 2.36
CA GLU A 141 -2.96 -28.92 2.65
C GLU A 141 -1.72 -29.30 3.46
N ASN A 142 -0.93 -28.35 3.97
CA ASN A 142 0.37 -28.65 4.60
C ASN A 142 0.33 -28.64 6.14
N GLU A 143 0.09 -29.78 6.80
CA GLU A 143 -0.09 -29.95 8.27
C GLU A 143 0.99 -29.32 9.17
N ASN A 144 2.17 -29.07 8.61
CA ASN A 144 3.32 -28.49 9.29
C ASN A 144 3.65 -27.06 8.81
N ASP A 145 2.74 -26.38 8.13
CA ASP A 145 2.91 -24.94 7.90
C ASP A 145 2.42 -24.18 9.13
N LYS A 146 3.16 -23.18 9.59
CA LYS A 146 2.67 -22.26 10.64
C LYS A 146 1.36 -21.58 10.23
N TYR A 147 1.07 -21.56 8.93
CA TYR A 147 -0.18 -21.09 8.33
C TYR A 147 -1.26 -22.18 8.15
N HIS A 148 -1.04 -23.43 8.61
CA HIS A 148 -1.94 -24.59 8.39
C HIS A 148 -3.30 -24.46 9.06
N ASN A 149 -3.41 -23.65 10.12
CA ASN A 149 -4.70 -23.41 10.77
C ASN A 149 -5.60 -22.48 9.95
N ASN A 150 -5.16 -22.00 8.77
CA ASN A 150 -5.97 -21.16 7.93
C ASN A 150 -5.72 -21.43 6.43
N PRO A 151 -6.44 -22.39 5.83
CA PRO A 151 -6.22 -22.85 4.46
C PRO A 151 -6.48 -21.81 3.34
N SER A 152 -6.64 -20.52 3.65
CA SER A 152 -6.93 -19.47 2.65
C SER A 152 -6.58 -18.06 3.13
N ALA A 153 -5.53 -17.88 3.94
CA ALA A 153 -5.13 -16.55 4.39
C ALA A 153 -4.60 -15.68 3.23
N ILE A 154 -5.50 -14.96 2.54
CA ILE A 154 -5.15 -13.93 1.54
C ILE A 154 -4.59 -12.72 2.28
N GLN A 155 -3.27 -12.64 2.35
CA GLN A 155 -2.53 -11.58 3.00
C GLN A 155 -1.99 -10.59 1.96
N THR A 156 -1.73 -9.35 2.36
CA THR A 156 -1.16 -8.33 1.46
C THR A 156 -0.04 -7.57 2.13
N ALA A 157 0.91 -7.09 1.31
CA ALA A 157 1.89 -6.11 1.70
C ALA A 157 1.72 -4.84 0.83
N PRO A 158 1.41 -3.68 1.43
CA PRO A 158 1.05 -3.53 2.84
C PRO A 158 -0.31 -4.12 3.19
N TYR A 159 -0.57 -4.19 4.48
CA TYR A 159 -1.90 -4.36 5.03
C TYR A 159 -2.17 -3.25 6.05
N TYR A 160 -3.45 -2.93 6.17
CA TYR A 160 -3.93 -1.95 7.12
C TYR A 160 -4.78 -2.66 8.18
N THR A 161 -4.68 -2.20 9.42
CA THR A 161 -5.58 -2.57 10.52
C THR A 161 -6.96 -1.92 10.32
N ASP A 162 -7.90 -2.30 11.17
CA ASP A 162 -9.24 -1.72 11.21
C ASP A 162 -9.18 -0.21 11.53
N ASP A 163 -8.19 0.22 12.31
CA ASP A 163 -7.93 1.61 12.65
C ASP A 163 -7.25 2.43 11.54
N ASN A 164 -7.12 1.89 10.33
CA ASN A 164 -6.42 2.49 9.19
C ASN A 164 -4.91 2.69 9.39
N GLU A 165 -4.31 1.98 10.35
CA GLU A 165 -2.86 1.99 10.54
C GLU A 165 -2.21 0.88 9.71
N ILE A 166 -0.94 1.06 9.34
CA ILE A 166 -0.17 -0.02 8.73
C ILE A 166 0.23 -1.01 9.80
N GLY A 167 -0.05 -2.28 9.56
CA GLY A 167 0.22 -3.31 10.56
C GLY A 167 1.68 -3.74 10.64
N TYR A 168 2.46 -3.59 9.56
CA TYR A 168 3.91 -3.80 9.58
C TYR A 168 4.59 -2.76 10.50
N LYS A 169 5.34 -3.22 11.52
CA LYS A 169 5.99 -2.33 12.50
C LYS A 169 7.51 -2.19 12.31
N GLY A 170 8.06 -2.71 11.22
CA GLY A 170 9.47 -2.52 10.84
C GLY A 170 10.37 -3.72 11.12
N GLY A 171 11.64 -3.61 10.77
CA GLY A 171 12.66 -4.62 11.05
C GLY A 171 12.34 -6.01 10.49
N ASN A 172 12.32 -7.01 11.38
CA ASN A 172 12.13 -8.42 11.03
C ASN A 172 10.67 -8.86 10.98
N ASP A 173 9.72 -7.95 11.23
CA ASP A 173 8.30 -8.26 11.20
C ASP A 173 7.86 -8.78 9.83
N ASN A 174 6.80 -9.58 9.84
CA ASN A 174 6.13 -9.99 8.61
C ASN A 174 5.47 -8.75 7.97
N PRO A 175 5.83 -8.36 6.74
CA PRO A 175 5.19 -7.24 6.06
C PRO A 175 3.80 -7.58 5.53
N PHE A 176 3.44 -8.86 5.53
CA PHE A 176 2.14 -9.35 5.12
C PHE A 176 1.18 -9.42 6.32
N GLY A 177 -0.12 -9.25 6.03
CA GLY A 177 -1.23 -9.23 6.99
C GLY A 177 -1.19 -10.31 8.08
N PRO A 178 -1.91 -10.10 9.19
CA PRO A 178 -1.70 -10.85 10.42
C PRO A 178 -1.78 -12.35 10.19
N ASP A 179 -0.92 -13.08 10.90
CA ASP A 179 -1.12 -14.50 11.15
C ASP A 179 -2.48 -14.62 11.85
N GLN A 180 -3.42 -15.34 11.25
CA GLN A 180 -4.79 -15.44 11.75
C GLN A 180 -4.76 -16.23 13.06
N GLY A 181 -4.54 -15.49 14.14
CA GLY A 181 -4.19 -15.95 15.48
C GLY A 181 -3.90 -14.78 16.43
N SER A 182 -3.52 -13.60 15.93
CA SER A 182 -3.58 -12.36 16.72
C SER A 182 -5.02 -11.82 16.73
N SER A 183 -5.89 -12.53 17.43
CA SER A 183 -7.09 -11.96 18.03
C SER A 183 -6.64 -10.82 18.96
N THR A 184 -6.61 -9.59 18.46
CA THR A 184 -7.06 -8.46 19.27
C THR A 184 -8.54 -8.30 18.98
N ALA A 185 -9.32 -9.26 19.47
CA ALA A 185 -10.69 -9.01 19.86
C ALA A 185 -10.67 -7.86 20.88
N GLY A 186 -11.55 -6.88 20.70
CA GLY A 186 -11.89 -5.92 21.74
C GLY A 186 -12.55 -6.57 22.95
#